data_AF-A0A0M3JFB0-F1
#
_entry.id   AF-A0A0M3JFB0-F1
#
_cell.length_a   1.000
_cell.length_b   1.000
_cell.length_c   1.000
_cell.angle_alpha   90.00
_cell.angle_beta   90.00
_cell.angle_gamma   90.00
#
_symmetry.space_group_name_H-M   'P 1'
#
loop_
_entity.id
_entity.type
_entity.pdbx_description
1 polymer ?
#
loop_
_entity_poly.entity_id
_entity_poly.type
_entity_poly.pdbx_seq_one_letter_code
_entity_poly.pdbx_strand_id
1 'polypeptide(L)'
;MVLCRARHGYVFCEKLAKGCSRLAKVTISSSLSGLTINFPEIVVTCIREEPYLPQLVVEYGFTKIEAWMTLCKITVWNGPITVVQKECVVKQTRLPDARSQCIKKYGADFCSTLITSCFEVTNTEFLGEKPCAVCELPAKVYVCLQKGILLPH
;
A
#
# COMPACT_ATOMS: atom_id res chain seq x y z
N MET A 1 19.44 -11.55 1.75
CA MET A 1 19.57 -10.44 0.78
C MET A 1 20.34 -10.80 -0.49
N VAL A 2 21.53 -11.42 -0.40
CA VAL A 2 22.33 -11.84 -1.58
C VAL A 2 21.52 -12.69 -2.56
N LEU A 3 20.83 -13.73 -2.07
CA LEU A 3 20.02 -14.62 -2.91
C LEU A 3 18.87 -13.90 -3.64
N CYS A 4 18.14 -13.02 -2.94
CA CYS A 4 17.09 -12.22 -3.57
C CYS A 4 17.67 -11.38 -4.72
N ARG A 5 18.81 -10.69 -4.49
CA ARG A 5 19.43 -9.84 -5.52
C ARG A 5 19.88 -10.65 -6.74
N ALA A 6 20.37 -11.86 -6.52
CA ALA A 6 20.73 -12.76 -7.61
C ALA A 6 19.51 -13.21 -8.44
N ARG A 7 18.34 -13.37 -7.80
CA ARG A 7 17.11 -13.81 -8.49
C ARG A 7 16.33 -12.68 -9.17
N HIS A 8 16.21 -11.54 -8.52
CA HIS A 8 15.28 -10.47 -8.92
C HIS A 8 15.96 -9.12 -9.17
N GLY A 9 17.27 -9.01 -8.92
CA GLY A 9 18.00 -7.77 -9.02
C GLY A 9 17.89 -6.88 -7.78
N TYR A 10 18.72 -5.83 -7.75
CA TYR A 10 18.85 -4.93 -6.61
C TYR A 10 17.56 -4.17 -6.29
N VAL A 11 16.95 -3.55 -7.30
CA VAL A 11 15.78 -2.67 -7.14
C VAL A 11 14.57 -3.42 -6.58
N PHE A 12 14.31 -4.63 -7.07
CA PHE A 12 13.21 -5.46 -6.57
C PHE A 12 13.37 -5.74 -5.08
N CYS A 13 14.55 -6.22 -4.68
CA CYS A 13 14.76 -6.63 -3.30
C CYS A 13 14.82 -5.43 -2.33
N GLU A 14 15.24 -4.25 -2.80
CA GLU A 14 15.17 -3.03 -2.01
C GLU A 14 13.71 -2.62 -1.76
N LYS A 15 12.86 -2.67 -2.80
CA LYS A 15 11.42 -2.43 -2.67
C LYS A 15 10.77 -3.49 -1.76
N LEU A 16 11.15 -4.76 -1.91
CA LEU A 16 10.64 -5.84 -1.08
C LEU A 16 11.02 -5.62 0.39
N ALA A 17 12.28 -5.28 0.68
CA ALA A 17 12.75 -5.01 2.04
C ALA A 17 11.98 -3.83 2.68
N LYS A 18 11.75 -2.75 1.94
CA LYS A 18 10.92 -1.61 2.37
C LYS A 18 9.46 -2.02 2.59
N GLY A 19 8.90 -2.86 1.72
CA GLY A 19 7.54 -3.39 1.88
C GLY A 19 7.41 -4.25 3.14
N CYS A 20 8.32 -5.19 3.33
CA CYS A 20 8.41 -6.04 4.52
C CYS A 20 8.52 -5.20 5.80
N SER A 21 9.39 -4.18 5.84
CA SER A 21 9.57 -3.37 7.04
C SER A 21 8.32 -2.55 7.37
N ARG A 22 7.66 -1.96 6.37
CA ARG A 22 6.41 -1.20 6.58
C ARG A 22 5.26 -2.09 7.03
N LEU A 23 5.10 -3.27 6.44
CA LEU A 23 4.08 -4.24 6.85
C LEU A 23 4.34 -4.78 8.27
N ALA A 24 5.61 -5.01 8.61
CA ALA A 24 6.04 -5.39 9.95
C ALA A 24 6.00 -4.24 10.97
N LYS A 25 5.80 -2.99 10.52
CA LYS A 25 5.89 -1.76 11.34
C LYS A 25 7.22 -1.64 12.09
N VAL A 26 8.31 -2.06 11.47
CA VAL A 26 9.66 -1.93 12.02
C VAL A 26 10.48 -0.91 11.23
N THR A 27 11.32 -0.17 11.94
CA THR A 27 12.29 0.73 11.33
C THR A 27 13.53 -0.06 10.92
N ILE A 28 14.03 0.20 9.71
CA ILE A 28 15.35 -0.30 9.29
C ILE A 28 16.35 0.76 9.73
N SER A 29 17.14 0.47 10.76
CA SER A 29 18.25 1.33 11.17
C SER A 29 19.40 1.16 10.17
N SER A 30 19.68 2.21 9.40
CA SER A 30 20.93 2.28 8.63
C SER A 30 22.04 2.77 9.56
N SER A 31 22.98 1.90 9.92
CA SER A 31 24.22 2.36 10.55
C SER A 31 25.05 3.13 9.51
N LEU A 32 25.37 4.39 9.82
CA LEU A 32 26.16 5.30 8.96
C LEU A 32 27.64 4.91 8.84
N SER A 33 28.04 3.78 9.42
CA SER A 33 29.41 3.27 9.36
C SER A 33 29.48 2.05 8.44
N GLY A 34 29.54 2.30 7.14
CA GLY A 34 30.08 1.37 6.13
C GLY A 34 29.52 -0.05 6.09
N LEU A 35 28.60 -0.28 5.15
CA LEU A 35 28.30 -1.57 4.49
C LEU A 35 27.44 -2.65 5.18
N THR A 36 27.03 -2.53 6.44
CA THR A 36 26.11 -3.52 7.05
C THR A 36 24.76 -2.92 7.45
N ILE A 37 23.77 -3.06 6.56
CA ILE A 37 22.36 -2.88 6.92
C ILE A 37 21.91 -4.14 7.68
N ASN A 38 21.71 -4.02 8.98
CA ASN A 38 21.12 -5.08 9.79
C ASN A 38 19.61 -5.00 9.70
N PHE A 39 19.01 -5.96 8.99
CA PHE A 39 17.57 -6.12 8.95
C PHE A 39 17.08 -6.88 10.18
N PRO A 40 15.99 -6.45 10.82
CA PRO A 40 15.31 -7.27 11.82
C PRO A 40 14.94 -8.64 11.25
N GLU A 41 14.93 -9.69 12.08
CA GLU A 41 14.70 -11.08 11.63
C GLU A 41 13.38 -11.24 10.86
N ILE A 42 12.34 -10.51 11.27
CA ILE A 42 11.04 -10.51 10.58
C ILE A 42 11.13 -10.00 9.13
N VAL A 43 12.04 -9.06 8.86
CA VAL A 43 12.29 -8.53 7.51
C VAL A 43 13.15 -9.51 6.72
N VAL A 44 14.17 -10.12 7.35
CA VAL A 44 15.01 -11.16 6.72
C VAL A 44 14.16 -12.34 6.28
N THR A 45 13.28 -12.81 7.15
CA THR A 45 12.35 -13.91 6.88
C THR A 45 11.39 -13.55 5.76
N CYS A 46 10.78 -12.36 5.80
CA CYS A 46 9.93 -11.86 4.70
C CYS A 46 10.65 -11.83 3.34
N ILE A 47 11.89 -11.36 3.29
CA ILE A 47 12.68 -11.31 2.05
C ILE A 47 13.01 -12.73 1.55
N ARG A 48 13.22 -13.68 2.46
CA ARG A 48 13.56 -15.08 2.11
C ARG A 48 12.35 -15.85 1.59
N GLU A 49 11.20 -15.67 2.22
CA GLU A 49 9.98 -16.41 1.93
C GLU A 49 9.15 -15.76 0.83
N GLU A 50 9.39 -14.46 0.56
CA GLU A 50 8.71 -13.67 -0.46
C GLU A 50 7.17 -13.86 -0.40
N PRO A 51 6.52 -13.61 0.74
CA PRO A 51 5.10 -13.92 0.85
C PRO A 51 4.27 -12.99 -0.06
N TYR A 52 3.05 -13.45 -0.38
CA TYR A 52 2.21 -12.87 -1.42
C TYR A 52 2.00 -11.35 -1.31
N LEU A 53 1.69 -10.83 -0.12
CA LEU A 53 1.41 -9.40 0.07
C LEU A 53 2.65 -8.51 -0.12
N PRO A 54 3.82 -8.81 0.48
CA PRO A 54 5.06 -8.10 0.17
C PRO A 54 5.45 -8.09 -1.32
N GLN A 55 5.21 -9.18 -2.06
CA GLN A 55 5.44 -9.16 -3.52
C GLN A 55 4.55 -8.12 -4.21
N LEU A 56 3.26 -8.06 -3.85
CA LEU A 56 2.34 -7.06 -4.38
C LEU A 56 2.73 -5.62 -4.00
N VAL A 57 3.39 -5.41 -2.85
CA VAL A 57 3.92 -4.08 -2.49
C VAL A 57 4.98 -3.62 -3.49
N VAL A 58 5.79 -4.54 -4.03
CA VAL A 58 6.81 -4.19 -5.04
C VAL A 58 6.17 -3.72 -6.34
N GLU A 59 5.05 -4.34 -6.72
CA GLU A 59 4.34 -4.09 -7.98
C GLU A 59 3.41 -2.87 -7.89
N TYR A 60 2.60 -2.77 -6.84
CA TYR A 60 1.52 -1.79 -6.73
C TYR A 60 1.79 -0.65 -5.73
N GLY A 61 2.84 -0.76 -4.92
CA GLY A 61 3.15 0.20 -3.86
C GLY A 61 2.41 -0.08 -2.55
N PHE A 62 3.03 0.31 -1.44
CA PHE A 62 2.56 -0.02 -0.08
C PHE A 62 1.16 0.53 0.20
N THR A 63 0.90 1.76 -0.20
CA THR A 63 -0.34 2.49 0.12
C THR A 63 -1.58 1.77 -0.41
N LYS A 64 -1.49 1.23 -1.63
CA LYS A 64 -2.56 0.42 -2.23
C LYS A 64 -2.74 -0.89 -1.49
N ILE A 65 -1.65 -1.61 -1.20
CA ILE A 65 -1.73 -2.89 -0.50
C ILE A 65 -2.32 -2.73 0.90
N GLU A 66 -1.94 -1.69 1.64
CA GLU A 66 -2.51 -1.39 2.96
C GLU A 66 -4.02 -1.11 2.89
N ALA A 67 -4.46 -0.35 1.88
CA ALA A 67 -5.87 -0.10 1.63
C ALA A 67 -6.62 -1.39 1.27
N TRP A 68 -6.06 -2.22 0.39
CA TRP A 68 -6.67 -3.48 -0.02
C TRP A 68 -6.72 -4.50 1.10
N MET A 69 -5.70 -4.57 1.96
CA MET A 69 -5.74 -5.39 3.17
C MET A 69 -6.93 -4.98 4.05
N THR A 70 -7.19 -3.68 4.19
CA THR A 70 -8.35 -3.18 4.94
C THR A 70 -9.67 -3.56 4.28
N LEU A 71 -9.81 -3.36 2.96
CA LEU A 71 -11.02 -3.68 2.20
C LEU A 71 -11.33 -5.18 2.16
N CYS A 72 -10.28 -5.99 2.02
CA CYS A 72 -10.35 -7.44 1.94
C CYS A 72 -10.27 -8.12 3.31
N LYS A 73 -10.28 -7.35 4.41
CA LYS A 73 -10.24 -7.85 5.79
C LYS A 73 -9.06 -8.81 6.04
N ILE A 74 -7.88 -8.45 5.55
CA ILE A 74 -6.64 -9.19 5.75
C ILE A 74 -5.92 -8.61 6.97
N THR A 75 -5.69 -9.44 7.97
CA THR A 75 -5.01 -9.06 9.22
C THR A 75 -3.58 -9.59 9.33
N VAL A 76 -3.20 -10.55 8.49
CA VAL A 76 -1.88 -11.19 8.47
C VAL A 76 -1.19 -10.87 7.14
N TRP A 77 0.07 -10.46 7.19
CA TRP A 77 0.84 -10.04 6.01
C TRP A 77 1.98 -11.01 5.63
N ASN A 78 2.47 -11.78 6.60
CA ASN A 78 3.61 -12.70 6.49
C ASN A 78 3.22 -14.17 6.57
N GLY A 79 1.95 -14.49 6.29
CA GLY A 79 1.41 -15.84 6.47
C GLY A 79 0.37 -16.18 5.41
N PRO A 80 -0.21 -17.40 5.49
CA PRO A 80 -1.23 -17.82 4.56
C PRO A 80 -2.46 -16.91 4.68
N ILE A 81 -2.92 -16.40 3.53
CA ILE A 81 -4.22 -15.75 3.39
C ILE A 81 -5.20 -16.71 2.74
N THR A 82 -6.49 -16.53 3.03
CA THR A 82 -7.54 -17.38 2.45
C THR A 82 -7.69 -17.15 0.94
N VAL A 83 -8.26 -18.12 0.23
CA VAL A 83 -8.60 -18.00 -1.20
C VAL A 83 -9.49 -16.78 -1.44
N VAL A 84 -10.50 -16.58 -0.59
CA VAL A 84 -11.43 -15.43 -0.68
C VAL A 84 -10.70 -14.09 -0.53
N GLN A 85 -9.74 -14.00 0.39
CA GLN A 85 -8.91 -12.79 0.55
C GLN A 85 -8.03 -12.55 -0.68
N LYS A 86 -7.43 -13.60 -1.22
CA LYS A 86 -6.60 -13.52 -2.44
C LYS A 86 -7.43 -13.07 -3.65
N GLU A 87 -8.61 -13.64 -3.85
CA GLU A 87 -9.55 -13.23 -4.90
C GLU A 87 -10.00 -11.78 -4.74
N CYS A 88 -10.26 -11.34 -3.51
CA CYS A 88 -10.57 -9.93 -3.24
C CYS A 88 -9.42 -9.01 -3.67
N VAL A 89 -8.18 -9.33 -3.33
CA VAL A 89 -7.01 -8.53 -3.74
C VAL A 89 -6.84 -8.54 -5.27
N VAL A 90 -6.97 -9.69 -5.92
CA VAL A 90 -6.94 -9.79 -7.40
C VAL A 90 -8.05 -8.97 -8.04
N LYS A 91 -9.23 -8.86 -7.43
CA LYS A 91 -10.28 -7.97 -7.90
C LYS A 91 -9.85 -6.50 -7.81
N GLN A 92 -9.18 -6.10 -6.72
CA GLN A 92 -8.68 -4.74 -6.56
C GLN A 92 -7.64 -4.36 -7.61
N THR A 93 -6.74 -5.27 -8.02
CA THR A 93 -5.72 -4.97 -9.05
C THR A 93 -6.31 -4.66 -10.43
N ARG A 94 -7.56 -5.09 -10.68
CA ARG A 94 -8.29 -4.85 -11.94
C ARG A 94 -9.17 -3.60 -11.90
N LEU A 95 -9.41 -3.04 -10.72
CA LEU A 95 -10.20 -1.83 -10.59
C LEU A 95 -9.35 -0.61 -10.94
N PRO A 96 -9.93 0.40 -11.61
CA PRO A 96 -9.28 1.69 -11.74
C PRO A 96 -8.96 2.27 -10.36
N ASP A 97 -7.94 3.12 -10.30
CA ASP A 97 -7.67 3.88 -9.09
C ASP A 97 -8.92 4.63 -8.61
N ALA A 98 -9.18 4.67 -7.30
CA ALA A 98 -10.38 5.26 -6.73
C ALA A 98 -10.52 6.74 -7.12
N ARG A 99 -9.43 7.52 -7.16
CA ARG A 99 -9.48 8.91 -7.63
C ARG A 99 -9.86 8.97 -9.10
N SER A 100 -9.23 8.16 -9.96
CA SER A 100 -9.56 8.12 -11.38
C SER A 100 -11.01 7.73 -11.63
N GLN A 101 -11.53 6.75 -10.88
CA GLN A 101 -12.93 6.33 -10.97
C GLN A 101 -13.87 7.44 -10.53
N CYS A 102 -13.53 8.14 -9.43
CA CYS A 102 -14.28 9.28 -8.97
C CYS A 102 -14.35 10.37 -10.04
N ILE A 103 -13.19 10.82 -10.55
CA ILE A 103 -13.11 11.92 -11.51
C ILE A 103 -13.90 11.59 -12.77
N LYS A 104 -13.79 10.34 -13.24
CA LYS A 104 -14.54 9.87 -14.40
C LYS A 104 -16.06 9.90 -14.18
N LYS A 105 -16.54 9.64 -12.95
CA LYS A 105 -17.97 9.55 -12.63
C LYS A 105 -18.60 10.89 -12.26
N TYR A 106 -17.87 11.72 -11.51
CA TYR A 106 -18.42 12.90 -10.85
C TYR A 106 -17.67 14.22 -11.17
N GLY A 107 -16.55 14.15 -11.89
CA GLY A 107 -15.72 15.31 -12.19
C GLY A 107 -14.68 15.62 -11.12
N ALA A 108 -13.67 16.42 -11.49
CA ALA A 108 -12.51 16.69 -10.65
C ALA A 108 -12.86 17.46 -9.37
N ASP A 109 -13.73 18.47 -9.47
CA ASP A 109 -14.08 19.33 -8.33
C ASP A 109 -14.81 18.56 -7.24
N PHE A 110 -15.82 17.75 -7.62
CA PHE A 110 -16.54 16.89 -6.69
C PHE A 110 -15.58 15.93 -5.98
N CYS A 111 -14.68 15.31 -6.72
CA CYS A 111 -13.73 14.35 -6.16
C CYS A 111 -12.70 15.00 -5.26
N SER A 112 -12.29 16.24 -5.55
CA SER A 112 -11.44 17.00 -4.65
C SER A 112 -12.14 17.22 -3.31
N THR A 113 -13.41 17.64 -3.33
CA THR A 113 -14.22 17.81 -2.11
C THR A 113 -14.37 16.50 -1.35
N LEU A 114 -14.71 15.41 -2.03
CA LEU A 114 -14.87 14.09 -1.40
C LEU A 114 -13.55 13.59 -0.78
N ILE A 115 -12.41 13.83 -1.43
CA ILE A 115 -11.10 13.51 -0.87
C ILE A 115 -10.84 14.32 0.39
N THR A 116 -11.10 15.63 0.37
CA THR A 116 -10.96 16.49 1.57
C THR A 116 -11.83 15.98 2.72
N SER A 117 -13.11 15.67 2.47
CA SER A 117 -13.98 15.07 3.48
C SER A 117 -13.44 13.74 4.00
N CYS A 118 -12.81 12.93 3.15
CA CYS A 118 -12.16 11.70 3.58
C CYS A 118 -10.92 11.93 4.46
N PHE A 119 -10.14 13.00 4.25
CA PHE A 119 -9.07 13.38 5.17
C PHE A 119 -9.63 13.75 6.56
N GLU A 120 -10.69 14.55 6.59
CA GLU A 120 -11.37 14.97 7.82
C GLU A 120 -11.94 13.77 8.59
N VAL A 121 -12.75 12.92 7.92
CA VAL A 121 -13.40 11.77 8.55
C VAL A 121 -12.40 10.71 9.01
N THR A 122 -11.26 10.59 8.34
CA THR A 122 -10.21 9.63 8.75
C THR A 122 -9.23 10.20 9.77
N ASN A 123 -9.40 11.46 10.17
CA ASN A 123 -8.48 12.21 11.03
C ASN A 123 -7.03 12.10 10.53
N THR A 124 -6.86 12.24 9.21
CA THR A 124 -5.55 12.21 8.56
C THR A 124 -5.17 13.65 8.23
N GLU A 125 -4.00 14.09 8.66
CA GLU A 125 -3.53 15.43 8.32
C GLU A 125 -3.28 15.57 6.82
N PHE A 126 -3.76 16.68 6.28
CA PHE A 126 -3.54 17.06 4.90
C PHE A 126 -2.58 18.25 4.86
N LEU A 127 -1.37 18.06 4.30
CA LEU A 127 -0.38 19.12 4.14
C LEU A 127 -0.62 19.85 2.81
N GLY A 128 -1.37 20.95 2.85
CA GLY A 128 -1.62 21.84 1.72
C GLY A 128 -3.04 22.44 1.73
N GLU A 129 -3.33 23.28 0.74
CA GLU A 129 -4.67 23.89 0.58
C GLU A 129 -5.66 22.97 -0.14
N LYS A 130 -5.18 22.12 -1.06
CA LYS A 130 -6.02 21.19 -1.85
C LYS A 130 -5.33 19.84 -2.09
N PRO A 131 -6.08 18.72 -2.08
CA PRO A 131 -5.54 17.41 -2.41
C PRO A 131 -4.83 17.41 -3.76
N CYS A 132 -3.54 17.09 -3.75
CA CYS A 132 -2.76 17.08 -4.98
C CYS A 132 -3.25 15.99 -5.94
N ALA A 133 -3.37 16.35 -7.22
CA ALA A 133 -4.00 15.52 -8.26
C ALA A 133 -3.27 14.17 -8.51
N VAL A 134 -1.94 14.14 -8.31
CA VAL A 134 -1.08 12.99 -8.66
C VAL A 134 -0.54 12.25 -7.42
N CYS A 135 -0.71 12.81 -6.23
CA CYS A 135 -0.17 12.17 -5.02
C CYS A 135 -0.91 10.89 -4.68
N GLU A 136 -0.16 9.93 -4.12
CA GLU A 136 -0.77 8.78 -3.45
C GLU A 136 -1.59 9.24 -2.25
N LEU A 137 -2.84 8.80 -2.19
CA LEU A 137 -3.70 9.02 -1.04
C LEU A 137 -3.34 8.05 0.09
N PRO A 138 -3.20 8.49 1.34
CA PRO A 138 -3.03 7.58 2.47
C PRO A 138 -4.08 6.47 2.46
N ALA A 139 -3.73 5.26 2.89
CA ALA A 139 -4.60 4.09 2.76
C ALA A 139 -6.00 4.28 3.35
N LYS A 140 -6.10 4.94 4.52
CA LYS A 140 -7.40 5.27 5.15
C LYS A 140 -8.26 6.17 4.27
N VAL A 141 -7.66 7.20 3.67
CA VAL A 141 -8.32 8.14 2.76
C VAL A 141 -8.74 7.42 1.47
N TYR A 142 -7.87 6.57 0.92
CA TYR A 142 -8.19 5.75 -0.25
C TYR A 142 -9.42 4.87 0.00
N VAL A 143 -9.48 4.18 1.14
CA VAL A 143 -10.61 3.32 1.53
C VAL A 143 -11.90 4.15 1.68
N CYS A 144 -11.81 5.32 2.32
CA CYS A 144 -12.96 6.22 2.43
C CYS A 144 -13.46 6.66 1.05
N LEU A 145 -12.56 7.09 0.16
CA LEU A 145 -12.90 7.54 -1.18
C LEU A 145 -13.56 6.40 -1.99
N GLN A 146 -13.00 5.20 -1.94
CA GLN A 146 -13.53 4.05 -2.66
C GLN A 146 -14.95 3.68 -2.18
N LYS A 147 -15.22 3.80 -0.88
CA LYS A 147 -16.57 3.62 -0.33
C LYS A 147 -17.51 4.73 -0.80
N GLY A 148 -17.07 6.00 -0.78
CA GLY A 148 -17.86 7.15 -1.22
C GLY A 148 -18.30 7.07 -2.68
N ILE A 149 -17.49 6.46 -3.56
CA ILE A 149 -17.84 6.29 -4.98
C ILE A 149 -18.92 5.20 -5.19
N LEU A 150 -18.95 4.19 -4.31
CA LEU A 150 -19.84 3.04 -4.39
C LEU A 150 -21.22 3.28 -3.78
N LEU A 151 -21.40 4.35 -2.99
CA LEU A 151 -22.70 4.74 -2.47
C LEU A 151 -23.51 5.47 -3.56
N PRO A 152 -24.76 5.07 -3.83
CA PRO A 152 -25.66 5.85 -4.69
C PRO A 152 -26.06 7.14 -3.95
N HIS A 153 -25.95 8.27 -4.64
CA HIS A 153 -26.56 9.54 -4.24
C HIS A 153 -28.04 9.55 -4.62
#